data_AF-A0AAD4XE99-F1
#
_entry.id   AF-A0AAD4XE99-F1
#
_cell.length_a   1.000
_cell.length_b   1.000
_cell.length_c   1.000
_cell.angle_alpha   90.00
_cell.angle_beta   90.00
_cell.angle_gamma   90.00
#
_symmetry.space_group_name_H-M   'P 1'
#
loop_
_entity.id
_entity.type
_entity.pdbx_description
1 polymer ?
#
loop_
_entity_poly.entity_id
_entity_poly.type
_entity_poly.pdbx_seq_one_letter_code
_entity_poly.pdbx_strand_id
1 'polypeptide(L)'
;MEHFGNDEILEYIAEKCGSLRCLRLVSCYQVSDDALINMVKKAVMLEELEIRYCSFSEDMLKAVGKACPQLKLLRLNYRGFRRPRIEIDEEALAIAENMPQLRHSRWLPAP
;
A
#
# COMPACT_ATOMS: atom_id res chain seq x y z
N MET A 1 -8.81 -10.72 19.54
CA MET A 1 -7.74 -10.81 18.52
C MET A 1 -7.00 -9.49 18.57
N GLU A 2 -5.73 -9.52 18.96
CA GLU A 2 -4.92 -8.32 19.10
C GLU A 2 -4.59 -7.78 17.71
N HIS A 3 -5.08 -6.58 17.39
CA HIS A 3 -4.67 -5.86 16.19
C HIS A 3 -3.28 -5.29 16.48
N PHE A 4 -2.23 -5.94 15.97
CA PHE A 4 -0.84 -5.55 16.23
C PHE A 4 -0.38 -4.34 15.40
N GLY A 5 -1.20 -3.85 14.46
CA GLY A 5 -0.87 -2.68 13.64
C GLY A 5 -1.68 -1.47 14.06
N ASN A 6 -1.02 -0.48 14.63
CA ASN A 6 -1.55 0.85 14.95
C ASN A 6 -0.58 1.94 14.43
N ASP A 7 -1.00 3.20 14.54
CA ASP A 7 -0.24 4.34 14.03
C ASP A 7 1.16 4.46 14.66
N GLU A 8 1.29 4.21 15.96
CA GLU A 8 2.56 4.31 16.69
C GLU A 8 3.61 3.33 16.15
N ILE A 9 3.20 2.09 15.87
CA ILE A 9 4.08 1.08 15.30
C ILE A 9 4.50 1.46 13.88
N LEU A 10 3.58 2.02 13.10
CA LEU A 10 3.87 2.45 11.74
C LEU A 10 4.82 3.65 11.71
N GLU A 11 4.66 4.58 12.64
CA GLU A 11 5.57 5.71 12.82
C GLU A 11 6.97 5.25 13.24
N TYR A 12 7.05 4.31 14.20
CA TYR A 12 8.33 3.73 14.61
C TYR A 12 9.06 3.06 13.44
N ILE A 13 8.34 2.28 12.61
CA ILE A 13 8.90 1.69 11.39
C ILE A 13 9.37 2.79 10.44
N ALA A 14 8.60 3.86 10.26
CA ALA A 14 8.97 4.98 9.40
C ALA A 14 10.28 5.64 9.82
N GLU A 15 10.51 5.77 11.13
CA GLU A 15 11.72 6.40 11.67
C GLU A 15 12.95 5.48 11.63
N LYS A 16 12.76 4.18 11.84
CA LYS A 16 13.87 3.22 11.93
C LYS A 16 14.19 2.51 10.62
N CYS A 17 13.26 2.49 9.68
CA CYS A 17 13.35 1.69 8.45
C CYS A 17 13.26 2.55 7.18
N GLY A 18 14.09 3.59 7.06
CA GLY A 18 14.15 4.43 5.85
C GLY A 18 14.54 3.68 4.56
N SER A 19 15.12 2.49 4.68
CA SER A 19 15.47 1.59 3.56
C SER A 19 14.43 0.49 3.32
N LEU A 20 13.22 0.61 3.89
CA LEU A 20 12.17 -0.38 3.72
C LEU A 20 11.78 -0.48 2.24
N ARG A 21 11.88 -1.68 1.67
CA ARG A 21 11.50 -1.96 0.28
C ARG A 21 10.14 -2.64 0.15
N CYS A 22 9.67 -3.32 1.19
CA CYS A 22 8.40 -4.03 1.18
C CYS A 22 7.63 -3.75 2.47
N LEU A 23 6.38 -3.30 2.36
CA LEU A 23 5.45 -3.16 3.48
C LEU A 23 4.21 -4.03 3.25
N ARG A 24 3.80 -4.77 4.28
CA ARG A 24 2.54 -5.52 4.26
C ARG A 24 1.72 -5.20 5.49
N LEU A 25 0.52 -4.67 5.28
CA LEU A 25 -0.47 -4.39 6.30
C LEU A 25 -1.61 -5.39 6.16
N VAL A 26 -1.89 -6.15 7.22
CA VAL A 26 -2.90 -7.21 7.22
C VAL A 26 -3.78 -7.08 8.46
N SER A 27 -5.08 -6.85 8.26
CA SER A 27 -6.04 -6.67 9.36
C SER A 27 -5.67 -5.52 10.32
N CYS A 28 -5.05 -4.47 9.78
CA CYS A 28 -4.61 -3.28 10.49
C CYS A 28 -5.72 -2.21 10.46
N TYR A 29 -6.82 -2.44 11.18
CA TYR A 29 -7.97 -1.53 11.21
C TYR A 29 -7.76 -0.28 12.08
N GLN A 30 -6.71 -0.27 12.90
CA GLN A 30 -6.35 0.85 13.77
C GLN A 30 -5.28 1.76 13.15
N VAL A 31 -4.89 1.50 11.91
CA VAL A 31 -3.97 2.37 11.17
C VAL A 31 -4.79 3.41 10.42
N SER A 32 -4.49 4.68 10.64
CA SER A 32 -5.11 5.80 9.94
C SER A 32 -4.48 6.04 8.57
N ASP A 33 -5.23 6.72 7.70
CA ASP A 33 -4.71 7.19 6.40
C ASP A 33 -3.46 8.06 6.60
N ASP A 34 -3.50 9.00 7.55
CA ASP A 34 -2.42 9.94 7.82
C ASP A 34 -1.12 9.24 8.28
N ALA A 35 -1.24 8.24 9.15
CA ALA A 35 -0.07 7.48 9.60
C ALA A 35 0.61 6.75 8.44
N LEU A 36 -0.17 6.13 7.55
CA LEU A 36 0.37 5.47 6.37
C LEU A 36 0.99 6.46 5.40
N ILE A 37 0.34 7.59 5.14
CA ILE A 37 0.88 8.68 4.29
C ILE A 37 2.22 9.18 4.85
N ASN A 38 2.31 9.42 6.16
CA ASN A 38 3.54 9.87 6.79
C ASN A 38 4.65 8.83 6.70
N MET A 39 4.30 7.55 6.83
CA MET A 39 5.27 6.47 6.68
C MET A 39 5.81 6.39 5.26
N VAL A 40 4.95 6.37 4.24
CA VAL A 40 5.39 6.23 2.84
C VAL A 40 6.22 7.43 2.35
N LYS A 41 5.99 8.63 2.92
CA LYS A 41 6.85 9.81 2.67
C LYS A 41 8.27 9.63 3.21
N LYS A 42 8.43 8.89 4.31
CA LYS A 42 9.75 8.56 4.89
C LYS A 42 10.38 7.34 4.20
N ALA A 43 9.57 6.38 3.74
CA ALA A 43 9.99 5.16 3.05
C ALA A 43 10.14 5.36 1.53
N VAL A 44 11.03 6.26 1.11
CA VAL A 44 11.24 6.61 -0.31
C VAL A 44 11.78 5.46 -1.18
N MET A 45 12.32 4.41 -0.55
CA MET A 45 12.84 3.20 -1.21
C MET A 45 11.79 2.09 -1.33
N LEU A 46 10.53 2.35 -0.98
CA LEU A 46 9.48 1.35 -1.00
C LEU A 46 9.18 0.91 -2.44
N GLU A 47 9.28 -0.40 -2.68
CA GLU A 47 9.05 -1.05 -3.97
C GLU A 47 7.77 -1.88 -3.98
N GLU A 48 7.35 -2.40 -2.82
CA GLU A 48 6.15 -3.22 -2.70
C GLU A 48 5.30 -2.79 -1.51
N LEU A 49 4.01 -2.56 -1.77
CA LEU A 49 3.00 -2.29 -0.76
C LEU A 49 1.83 -3.27 -0.91
N GLU A 50 1.54 -4.01 0.14
CA GLU A 50 0.37 -4.90 0.21
C GLU A 50 -0.52 -4.49 1.39
N ILE A 51 -1.80 -4.24 1.10
CA ILE A 51 -2.83 -3.93 2.08
C ILE A 51 -3.92 -4.99 1.97
N ARG A 52 -4.15 -5.72 3.05
CA ARG A 52 -5.18 -6.78 3.14
C ARG A 52 -6.05 -6.56 4.36
N TYR A 53 -7.36 -6.55 4.17
CA TYR A 53 -8.32 -6.42 5.26
C TYR A 53 -8.07 -5.17 6.13
N CYS A 54 -7.65 -4.06 5.53
CA CYS A 54 -7.59 -2.75 6.17
C CYS A 54 -8.69 -1.85 5.60
N SER A 55 -8.91 -0.69 6.20
CA SER A 55 -9.86 0.32 5.70
C SER A 55 -9.13 1.63 5.48
N PHE A 56 -8.78 1.93 4.22
CA PHE A 56 -8.12 3.18 3.86
C PHE A 56 -8.88 3.90 2.73
N SER A 57 -8.79 5.22 2.69
CA SER A 57 -9.45 6.03 1.66
C SER A 57 -8.74 5.98 0.31
N GLU A 58 -9.46 6.34 -0.76
CA GLU A 58 -8.88 6.56 -2.08
C GLU A 58 -7.82 7.69 -2.08
N ASP A 59 -8.04 8.74 -1.28
CA ASP A 59 -7.10 9.86 -1.19
C ASP A 59 -5.77 9.45 -0.55
N MET A 60 -5.82 8.52 0.42
CA MET A 60 -4.63 7.85 0.95
C MET A 60 -3.87 7.13 -0.17
N LEU A 61 -4.56 6.32 -0.98
CA LEU A 61 -3.94 5.57 -2.06
C LEU A 61 -3.29 6.49 -3.11
N LYS A 62 -3.94 7.60 -3.46
CA LYS A 62 -3.38 8.65 -4.34
C LYS A 62 -2.13 9.28 -3.73
N ALA A 63 -2.14 9.56 -2.43
CA ALA A 63 -0.98 10.11 -1.73
C ALA A 63 0.20 9.13 -1.72
N VAL A 64 -0.03 7.83 -1.53
CA VAL A 64 1.00 6.79 -1.65
C VAL A 64 1.62 6.78 -3.04
N GLY A 65 0.80 6.82 -4.09
CA GLY A 65 1.28 6.85 -5.48
C GLY A 65 2.21 8.03 -5.77
N LYS A 66 1.98 9.17 -5.14
CA LYS A 66 2.82 10.37 -5.25
C LYS A 66 4.08 10.31 -4.37
N ALA A 67 4.01 9.65 -3.22
CA ALA A 67 5.10 9.61 -2.24
C ALA A 67 6.16 8.53 -2.54
N CYS A 68 5.78 7.44 -3.22
CA CYS A 68 6.67 6.31 -3.50
C CYS A 68 7.01 6.16 -4.99
N PRO A 69 7.97 6.93 -5.53
CA PRO A 69 8.33 6.87 -6.96
C PRO A 69 8.99 5.53 -7.38
N GLN A 70 9.48 4.75 -6.41
CA GLN A 70 10.11 3.44 -6.63
C GLN A 70 9.11 2.28 -6.54
N LEU A 71 7.83 2.55 -6.28
CA LEU A 71 6.83 1.51 -6.08
C LEU A 71 6.60 0.74 -7.38
N LYS A 72 6.86 -0.58 -7.34
CA LYS A 72 6.74 -1.52 -8.46
C LYS A 72 5.48 -2.38 -8.34
N LEU A 73 5.03 -2.63 -7.10
CA LEU A 73 3.90 -3.50 -6.81
C LEU A 73 3.00 -2.90 -5.74
N LEU A 74 1.72 -2.75 -6.07
CA LEU A 74 0.65 -2.41 -5.13
C LEU A 74 -0.40 -3.53 -5.15
N ARG A 75 -0.73 -4.07 -3.97
CA ARG A 75 -1.77 -5.11 -3.80
C ARG A 75 -2.80 -4.66 -2.78
N LEU A 76 -4.07 -4.67 -3.15
CA LEU A 76 -5.21 -4.33 -2.29
C LEU A 76 -6.16 -5.53 -2.23
N ASN A 77 -6.56 -5.96 -1.02
CA ASN A 77 -7.58 -7.00 -0.83
C ASN A 77 -8.54 -6.60 0.29
N TYR A 78 -9.68 -6.04 -0.08
CA TYR A 78 -10.75 -5.65 0.83
C TYR A 78 -11.74 -6.81 1.04
N ARG A 79 -12.14 -7.09 2.30
CA ARG A 79 -13.33 -7.93 2.55
C ARG A 79 -14.56 -7.16 2.08
N GLY A 80 -14.94 -7.28 0.80
CA GLY A 80 -16.13 -6.60 0.27
C GLY A 80 -16.28 -6.64 -1.24
N PHE A 81 -15.18 -6.59 -1.99
CA PHE A 81 -15.24 -6.73 -3.45
C PHE A 81 -15.21 -8.22 -3.82
N ARG A 82 -16.39 -8.84 -3.93
CA ARG A 82 -16.55 -10.09 -4.70
C ARG A 82 -16.26 -9.78 -6.17
N ARG A 83 -14.99 -9.82 -6.57
CA ARG A 83 -14.46 -10.21 -7.90
C ARG A 83 -12.93 -10.04 -7.90
N PRO A 84 -12.16 -11.14 -7.96
CA PRO A 84 -10.73 -11.07 -8.20
C PRO A 84 -10.52 -11.01 -9.71
N ARG A 85 -10.68 -9.82 -10.28
CA ARG A 85 -10.15 -9.48 -11.60
C ARG A 85 -9.62 -8.07 -11.46
N ILE A 86 -8.40 -7.87 -11.94
CA ILE A 86 -7.90 -6.53 -12.22
C ILE A 86 -8.83 -5.96 -13.29
N GLU A 87 -9.93 -5.35 -12.87
CA GLU A 87 -10.36 -4.15 -13.53
C GLU A 87 -9.38 -3.11 -13.01
N ILE A 88 -8.60 -2.56 -13.94
CA ILE A 88 -7.90 -1.30 -13.74
C ILE A 88 -9.04 -0.31 -13.49
N ASP A 89 -9.51 -0.24 -12.25
CA ASP A 89 -10.38 0.83 -11.82
C ASP A 89 -9.61 2.12 -12.08
N GLU A 90 -10.29 3.16 -12.55
CA GLU A 90 -9.68 4.44 -12.90
C GLU A 90 -8.83 5.02 -11.73
N GLU A 91 -9.06 4.54 -10.51
CA GLU A 91 -8.26 4.74 -9.30
C GLU A 91 -6.85 4.13 -9.37
N ALA A 92 -6.70 2.88 -9.85
CA ALA A 92 -5.38 2.28 -10.08
C ALA A 92 -4.63 3.01 -11.21
N LEU A 93 -5.36 3.59 -12.16
CA LEU A 93 -4.81 4.42 -13.24
C LEU A 93 -4.27 5.75 -12.69
N ALA A 94 -5.01 6.43 -11.81
CA ALA A 94 -4.56 7.68 -11.17
C ALA A 94 -3.28 7.52 -10.33
N ILE A 95 -3.09 6.35 -9.70
CA ILE A 95 -1.86 6.03 -9.00
C ILE A 95 -0.77 5.65 -10.01
N ALA A 96 -1.08 4.88 -11.05
CA ALA A 96 -0.14 4.48 -12.10
C ALA A 96 0.43 5.68 -12.90
N GLU A 97 -0.37 6.74 -13.12
CA GLU A 97 0.08 7.99 -13.74
C GLU A 97 1.20 8.68 -12.96
N ASN A 98 1.28 8.42 -11.65
CA ASN A 98 2.30 8.99 -10.76
C ASN A 98 3.46 8.01 -10.48
N MET A 99 3.43 6.79 -11.02
CA MET A 99 4.44 5.74 -10.77
C MET A 99 5.14 5.29 -12.06
N PRO A 100 6.23 5.97 -12.48
CA PRO A 100 6.88 5.71 -13.76
C PRO A 100 7.58 4.35 -13.86
N GLN A 101 7.71 3.60 -12.75
CA GLN A 101 8.46 2.34 -12.67
C GLN A 101 7.59 1.08 -12.55
N LEU A 102 6.26 1.18 -12.67
CA LEU A 102 5.35 0.04 -12.51
C LEU A 102 5.53 -0.98 -13.67
N ARG A 103 6.56 -1.81 -13.58
CA ARG A 103 6.89 -2.84 -14.57
C ARG A 103 6.27 -4.17 -14.15
N HIS A 104 5.27 -4.59 -14.92
CA HIS A 104 4.81 -5.97 -15.05
C HIS A 104 4.27 -6.65 -13.77
N SER A 105 2.94 -6.69 -13.66
CA SER A 105 2.25 -7.76 -12.95
C SER A 105 2.52 -9.10 -13.66
N ARG A 106 3.62 -9.79 -13.32
CA ARG A 106 3.81 -11.18 -13.71
C ARG A 106 3.00 -12.05 -12.77
N TRP A 107 1.84 -12.46 -13.27
CA TRP A 107 0.94 -13.42 -12.67
C TRP A 107 1.60 -14.79 -12.56
N LEU A 108 1.48 -15.43 -11.40
CA LEU A 108 1.43 -16.88 -11.32
C LEU A 108 0.04 -17.23 -10.79
N PRO A 109 -0.77 -18.00 -11.54
CA PRO A 109 -1.99 -18.57 -10.98
C PRO A 109 -1.59 -19.50 -9.83
N ALA A 110 -2.13 -19.26 -8.63
CA ALA A 110 -2.08 -20.26 -7.57
C ALA A 110 -2.96 -21.46 -8.01
N PRO A 111 -2.55 -22.70 -7.66
CA PRO A 111 -3.21 -23.94 -8.10
C PRO A 111 -4.66 -24.06 -7.63
#